data_AF-A0A1A3I344-F1
#
_entry.id   AF-A0A1A3I344-F1
#
_cell.length_a   1.000
_cell.length_b   1.000
_cell.length_c   1.000
_cell.angle_alpha   90.00
_cell.angle_beta   90.00
_cell.angle_gamma   90.00
#
_symmetry.space_group_name_H-M   'P 1'
#
loop_
_entity.id
_entity.type
_entity.pdbx_description
1 polymer ?
#
loop_
_entity_poly.entity_id
_entity_poly.type
_entity_poly.pdbx_seq_one_letter_code
_entity_poly.pdbx_strand_id
1 'polypeptide(L)'
;MGCAPHPSKISAIAKWVTALVVIMASMTAAPGVSHAADGDNCPDVDVVFARGTFEPPGPGATGQAFIDALTARLPNKSVDVYGVDYPASLDFSRASDGVVDAGNKVLDITNTCPNTKVVLGGYSQGAAIAAYITSDSVPAGYALPDGISGPLPPSVANHVAAVTLFGKPSNGFLDIVDRNAPPIVIGHLYTSKTIDLCAPNDPVCASSGFNRAAHSSYRTNGMTDQAADFAANSIKGTH
;
A
#
# COMPACT_ATOMS: atom_id res chain seq x y z
N MET A 1 46.84 43.63 37.37
CA MET A 1 46.09 44.70 38.06
C MET A 1 44.75 44.13 38.49
N GLY A 2 44.38 43.92 39.75
CA GLY A 2 44.94 44.35 41.03
C GLY A 2 43.92 45.20 41.80
N CYS A 3 43.19 44.56 42.72
CA CYS A 3 42.72 45.04 44.05
C CYS A 3 41.25 44.74 44.38
N ALA A 4 41.07 43.96 45.45
CA ALA A 4 39.88 43.85 46.29
C ALA A 4 39.72 45.10 47.19
N PRO A 5 38.65 45.25 48.00
CA PRO A 5 38.56 44.54 49.29
C PRO A 5 37.15 44.13 49.80
N HIS A 6 37.14 43.21 50.76
CA HIS A 6 36.06 42.83 51.70
C HIS A 6 35.94 43.87 52.85
N PRO A 7 34.84 43.96 53.64
CA PRO A 7 34.36 42.95 54.62
C PRO A 7 32.79 42.88 54.65
N SER A 8 32.03 42.18 55.50
CA SER A 8 32.14 41.80 56.92
C SER A 8 31.24 40.59 57.26
N LYS A 9 31.55 39.97 58.40
CA LYS A 9 30.97 38.75 58.98
C LYS A 9 29.67 39.05 59.73
N ILE A 10 28.82 38.03 59.97
CA ILE A 10 28.31 37.60 61.30
C ILE A 10 27.49 36.30 61.13
N SER A 11 27.69 35.39 62.08
CA SER A 11 27.07 34.08 62.27
C SER A 11 25.99 34.14 63.36
N ALA A 12 24.91 33.34 63.26
CA ALA A 12 24.17 32.65 64.34
C ALA A 12 22.86 32.07 63.77
N ILE A 13 22.66 30.75 63.72
CA ILE A 13 22.13 29.87 64.77
C ILE A 13 20.64 30.10 65.11
N ALA A 14 19.88 29.01 64.98
CA ALA A 14 18.75 28.54 65.80
C ALA A 14 17.31 28.55 65.23
N LYS A 15 16.83 27.30 65.07
CA LYS A 15 15.60 26.70 65.63
C LYS A 15 14.27 26.86 64.87
N TRP A 16 13.91 25.75 64.22
CA TRP A 16 12.62 25.04 64.21
C TRP A 16 11.36 25.79 64.68
N VAL A 17 10.37 25.92 63.79
CA VAL A 17 8.96 25.66 64.09
C VAL A 17 8.29 25.01 62.87
N THR A 18 7.82 23.79 63.08
CA THR A 18 6.90 23.01 62.24
C THR A 18 5.56 23.72 62.07
N ALA A 19 5.04 23.77 60.84
CA ALA A 19 3.61 23.87 60.60
C ALA A 19 3.24 22.98 59.40
N LEU A 20 2.62 21.83 59.70
CA LEU A 20 1.89 21.02 58.75
C LEU A 20 0.69 21.81 58.22
N VAL A 21 0.59 21.95 56.90
CA VAL A 21 -0.69 22.23 56.24
C VAL A 21 -0.91 21.13 55.21
N VAL A 22 -1.73 20.15 55.59
CA VAL A 22 -2.27 19.14 54.68
C VAL A 22 -3.40 19.80 53.90
N ILE A 23 -3.16 20.14 52.64
CA ILE A 23 -4.24 20.49 51.70
C ILE A 23 -4.66 19.19 51.00
N MET A 24 -5.72 18.56 51.50
CA MET A 24 -6.44 17.55 50.73
C MET A 24 -7.19 18.26 49.60
N ALA A 25 -6.64 18.22 48.38
CA ALA A 25 -7.40 18.52 47.18
C ALA A 25 -8.23 17.28 46.81
N SER A 26 -9.50 17.29 47.17
CA SER A 26 -10.50 16.36 46.67
C SER A 26 -10.69 16.60 45.17
N MET A 27 -10.02 15.81 44.34
CA MET A 27 -10.29 15.72 42.91
C MET A 27 -11.56 14.92 42.71
N THR A 28 -12.66 15.61 42.42
CA THR A 28 -13.88 15.00 41.88
C THR A 28 -13.55 14.47 40.49
N ALA A 29 -13.36 13.15 40.38
CA ALA A 29 -13.34 12.48 39.08
C ALA A 29 -14.72 12.64 38.45
N ALA A 30 -14.82 13.45 37.41
CA ALA A 30 -15.95 13.35 36.49
C ALA A 30 -15.93 11.93 35.90
N PRO A 31 -17.08 11.26 35.73
CA PRO A 31 -17.12 10.03 34.97
C PRO A 31 -16.65 10.37 33.56
N GLY A 32 -15.42 9.96 33.23
CA GLY A 32 -14.95 9.95 31.86
C GLY A 32 -15.94 9.12 31.07
N VAL A 33 -16.59 9.75 30.10
CA VAL A 33 -17.21 9.02 29.00
C VAL A 33 -16.08 8.29 28.31
N SER A 34 -15.90 7.01 28.68
CA SER A 34 -15.12 6.07 27.91
C SER A 34 -15.80 5.95 26.56
N HIS A 35 -15.38 6.78 25.61
CA HIS A 35 -15.58 6.45 24.21
C HIS A 35 -14.74 5.20 24.00
N ALA A 36 -15.39 4.08 23.76
CA ALA A 36 -14.73 2.97 23.08
C ALA A 36 -14.25 3.55 21.74
N ALA A 37 -12.96 3.88 21.65
CA ALA A 37 -12.30 4.22 20.40
C ALA A 37 -11.94 2.90 19.71
N ASP A 38 -12.96 2.21 19.21
CA ASP A 38 -12.81 1.04 18.34
C ASP A 38 -13.52 1.36 17.03
N GLY A 39 -12.82 2.00 16.08
CA GLY A 39 -13.33 2.18 14.69
C GLY A 39 -12.92 3.42 13.88
N ASP A 40 -12.20 4.40 14.43
CA ASP A 40 -12.17 5.77 13.83
C ASP A 40 -11.10 6.09 12.75
N ASN A 41 -10.26 5.14 12.31
CA ASN A 41 -9.18 5.45 11.34
C ASN A 41 -9.16 4.59 10.06
N CYS A 42 -10.24 3.91 9.68
CA CYS A 42 -10.26 3.20 8.40
C CYS A 42 -10.42 4.18 7.22
N PRO A 43 -9.58 4.10 6.17
CA PRO A 43 -9.75 4.94 5.00
C PRO A 43 -10.96 4.49 4.18
N ASP A 44 -11.58 5.39 3.42
CA ASP A 44 -12.59 5.01 2.42
C ASP A 44 -12.00 4.06 1.38
N VAL A 45 -10.75 4.29 0.99
CA VAL A 45 -10.00 3.55 -0.03
C VAL A 45 -8.59 3.27 0.44
N ASP A 46 -8.12 2.03 0.29
CA ASP A 46 -6.71 1.65 0.47
C ASP A 46 -6.15 1.17 -0.88
N VAL A 47 -5.10 1.83 -1.36
CA VAL A 47 -4.42 1.50 -2.60
C VAL A 47 -3.20 0.64 -2.29
N VAL A 48 -3.27 -0.65 -2.62
CA VAL A 48 -2.13 -1.58 -2.51
C VAL A 48 -1.44 -1.63 -3.86
N PHE A 49 -0.28 -0.96 -3.96
CA PHE A 49 0.43 -0.79 -5.23
C PHE A 49 1.82 -1.40 -5.22
N ALA A 50 2.10 -2.31 -6.15
CA ALA A 50 3.42 -2.88 -6.35
C ALA A 50 4.21 -2.11 -7.43
N ARG A 51 5.34 -1.53 -7.02
CA ARG A 51 6.27 -0.80 -7.91
C ARG A 51 6.96 -1.70 -8.93
N GLY A 52 7.57 -1.12 -9.96
CA GLY A 52 8.37 -1.83 -10.94
C GLY A 52 9.81 -2.10 -10.49
N THR A 53 10.53 -2.91 -11.27
CA THR A 53 11.92 -3.28 -11.00
C THR A 53 12.84 -2.05 -10.87
N PHE A 54 13.72 -2.07 -9.87
CA PHE A 54 14.66 -1.02 -9.46
C PHE A 54 14.03 0.26 -8.90
N GLU A 55 12.70 0.34 -8.75
CA GLU A 55 12.10 1.46 -8.06
C GLU A 55 12.39 1.39 -6.54
N PRO A 56 12.59 2.54 -5.88
CA PRO A 56 12.78 2.59 -4.42
C PRO A 56 11.48 2.18 -3.69
N PRO A 57 11.55 1.78 -2.40
CA PRO A 57 10.36 1.45 -1.60
C PRO A 57 9.25 2.50 -1.70
N GLY A 58 7.99 2.03 -1.69
CA GLY A 58 6.80 2.82 -1.99
C GLY A 58 6.12 2.37 -3.31
N PRO A 59 5.16 3.15 -3.84
CA PRO A 59 4.39 2.77 -5.03
C PRO A 59 5.15 2.97 -6.36
N GLY A 60 6.33 3.57 -6.34
CA GLY A 60 7.07 3.92 -7.57
C GLY A 60 6.47 5.12 -8.32
N ALA A 61 7.10 5.52 -9.41
CA ALA A 61 6.75 6.73 -10.14
C ALA A 61 5.41 6.62 -10.90
N THR A 62 5.15 5.45 -11.50
CA THR A 62 3.86 5.16 -12.17
C THR A 62 2.74 5.05 -11.14
N GLY A 63 2.99 4.35 -10.03
CA GLY A 63 2.02 4.21 -8.95
C GLY A 63 1.66 5.55 -8.32
N GLN A 64 2.64 6.39 -8.00
CA GLN A 64 2.38 7.72 -7.45
C GLN A 64 1.51 8.58 -8.38
N ALA A 65 1.82 8.60 -9.68
CA ALA A 65 1.02 9.35 -10.65
C ALA A 65 -0.42 8.82 -10.77
N PHE A 66 -0.62 7.50 -10.68
CA PHE A 66 -1.96 6.90 -10.60
C PHE A 66 -2.70 7.30 -9.31
N ILE A 67 -2.02 7.23 -8.16
CA ILE A 67 -2.58 7.57 -6.85
C ILE A 67 -2.99 9.05 -6.80
N ASP A 68 -2.14 9.95 -7.27
CA ASP A 68 -2.44 11.38 -7.33
C ASP A 68 -3.69 11.64 -8.20
N ALA A 69 -3.73 10.99 -9.37
CA ALA A 69 -4.86 11.09 -10.31
C ALA A 69 -6.16 10.50 -9.74
N LEU A 70 -6.09 9.40 -8.99
CA LEU A 70 -7.22 8.77 -8.32
C LEU A 70 -7.75 9.64 -7.19
N THR A 71 -6.84 10.14 -6.34
CA THR A 71 -7.18 11.00 -5.20
C THR A 71 -7.90 12.27 -5.66
N ALA A 72 -7.44 12.88 -6.76
CA ALA A 72 -8.10 14.03 -7.37
C ALA A 72 -9.55 13.75 -7.83
N ARG A 73 -9.86 12.50 -8.18
CA ARG A 73 -11.22 12.05 -8.59
C ARG A 73 -12.12 11.69 -7.41
N LEU A 74 -11.58 11.69 -6.19
CA LEU A 74 -12.23 11.30 -4.95
C LEU A 74 -12.14 12.40 -3.86
N PRO A 75 -12.57 13.65 -4.12
CA PRO A 75 -12.31 14.81 -3.25
C PRO A 75 -12.89 14.74 -1.83
N ASN A 76 -13.76 13.77 -1.55
CA ASN A 76 -14.40 13.57 -0.24
C ASN A 76 -14.18 12.17 0.32
N LYS A 77 -13.13 11.47 -0.13
CA LYS A 77 -12.77 10.14 0.38
C LYS A 77 -11.35 10.16 0.91
N SER A 78 -11.12 9.54 2.06
CA SER A 78 -9.76 9.25 2.52
C SER A 78 -9.15 8.14 1.67
N VAL A 79 -7.94 8.39 1.18
CA VAL A 79 -7.17 7.42 0.38
C VAL A 79 -5.85 7.17 1.10
N ASP A 80 -5.70 5.95 1.61
CA ASP A 80 -4.42 5.47 2.11
C ASP A 80 -3.70 4.69 1.00
N VAL A 81 -2.37 4.62 1.14
CA VAL A 81 -1.50 3.98 0.17
C VAL A 81 -0.58 3.01 0.89
N TYR A 82 -0.55 1.79 0.39
CA TYR A 82 0.42 0.79 0.76
C TYR A 82 1.29 0.44 -0.45
N GLY A 83 2.57 0.79 -0.39
CA GLY A 83 3.56 0.31 -1.35
C GLY A 83 4.00 -1.10 -0.96
N VAL A 84 3.73 -2.09 -1.81
CA VAL A 84 4.08 -3.50 -1.56
C VAL A 84 5.58 -3.63 -1.28
N ASP A 85 5.91 -4.26 -0.15
CA ASP A 85 7.27 -4.45 0.31
C ASP A 85 7.86 -5.75 -0.25
N TYR A 86 8.72 -5.56 -1.25
CA TYR A 86 9.41 -6.66 -1.92
C TYR A 86 10.68 -6.13 -2.59
N PRO A 87 11.61 -6.98 -3.03
CA PRO A 87 12.90 -6.52 -3.54
C PRO A 87 12.85 -5.65 -4.80
N ALA A 88 11.82 -5.78 -5.64
CA ALA A 88 11.72 -5.13 -6.95
C ALA A 88 13.02 -5.25 -7.78
N SER A 89 13.50 -6.48 -7.99
CA SER A 89 14.82 -6.75 -8.56
C SER A 89 14.74 -7.58 -9.85
N LEU A 90 15.89 -7.78 -10.51
CA LEU A 90 15.97 -8.67 -11.69
C LEU A 90 15.83 -10.16 -11.34
N ASP A 91 15.97 -10.53 -10.07
CA ASP A 91 15.56 -11.85 -9.60
C ASP A 91 14.03 -11.90 -9.58
N PHE A 92 13.44 -12.21 -10.74
CA PHE A 92 11.99 -12.15 -10.95
C PHE A 92 11.23 -13.14 -10.07
N SER A 93 11.88 -14.23 -9.64
CA SER A 93 11.31 -15.19 -8.71
C SER A 93 10.92 -14.52 -7.38
N ARG A 94 11.66 -13.48 -6.96
CA ARG A 94 11.38 -12.66 -5.77
C ARG A 94 10.13 -11.80 -5.88
N ALA A 95 9.45 -11.79 -7.03
CA ALA A 95 8.09 -11.27 -7.10
C ALA A 95 7.13 -12.06 -6.19
N SER A 96 7.44 -13.33 -5.86
CA SER A 96 6.68 -14.11 -4.87
C SER A 96 6.61 -13.42 -3.51
N ASP A 97 7.69 -12.76 -3.08
CA ASP A 97 7.75 -12.06 -1.80
C ASP A 97 6.71 -10.92 -1.79
N GLY A 98 6.54 -10.23 -2.93
CA GLY A 98 5.50 -9.21 -3.09
C GLY A 98 4.09 -9.78 -3.21
N VAL A 99 3.91 -10.99 -3.75
CA VAL A 99 2.61 -11.68 -3.74
C VAL A 99 2.19 -12.02 -2.31
N VAL A 100 3.12 -12.49 -1.49
CA VAL A 100 2.89 -12.75 -0.06
C VAL A 100 2.53 -11.46 0.67
N ASP A 101 3.35 -10.42 0.51
CA ASP A 101 3.16 -9.13 1.18
C ASP A 101 1.83 -8.46 0.80
N ALA A 102 1.56 -8.32 -0.50
CA ALA A 102 0.32 -7.74 -0.99
C ALA A 102 -0.91 -8.56 -0.56
N GLY A 103 -0.84 -9.90 -0.64
CA GLY A 103 -1.92 -10.77 -0.20
C GLY A 103 -2.23 -10.61 1.29
N ASN A 104 -1.20 -10.56 2.13
CA ASN A 104 -1.34 -10.34 3.57
C ASN A 104 -1.93 -8.97 3.88
N LYS A 105 -1.47 -7.90 3.22
CA LYS A 105 -2.02 -6.56 3.39
C LYS A 105 -3.49 -6.50 3.01
N VAL A 106 -3.90 -7.12 1.90
CA VAL A 106 -5.31 -7.15 1.48
C VAL A 106 -6.16 -7.88 2.52
N LEU A 107 -5.70 -9.05 2.99
CA LEU A 107 -6.40 -9.80 4.05
C LEU A 107 -6.53 -8.96 5.32
N ASP A 108 -5.46 -8.29 5.74
CA ASP A 108 -5.45 -7.39 6.89
C ASP A 108 -6.49 -6.28 6.75
N ILE A 109 -6.52 -5.57 5.61
CA ILE A 109 -7.54 -4.54 5.33
C ILE A 109 -8.95 -5.12 5.44
N THR A 110 -9.21 -6.28 4.82
CA THR A 110 -10.56 -6.87 4.85
C THR A 110 -11.02 -7.29 6.24
N ASN A 111 -10.09 -7.66 7.13
CA ASN A 111 -10.37 -8.08 8.49
C ASN A 111 -10.52 -6.89 9.46
N THR A 112 -9.71 -5.85 9.28
CA THR A 112 -9.65 -4.70 10.19
C THR A 112 -10.57 -3.56 9.77
N CYS A 113 -10.74 -3.36 8.46
CA CYS A 113 -11.50 -2.28 7.86
C CYS A 113 -12.46 -2.82 6.78
N PRO A 114 -13.51 -3.57 7.16
CA PRO A 114 -14.38 -4.27 6.21
C PRO A 114 -15.15 -3.35 5.25
N ASN A 115 -15.30 -2.07 5.58
CA ASN A 115 -15.95 -1.09 4.71
C ASN A 115 -15.00 -0.40 3.72
N THR A 116 -13.69 -0.50 3.94
CA THR A 116 -12.67 0.08 3.05
C THR A 116 -12.71 -0.62 1.70
N LYS A 117 -12.66 0.18 0.62
CA LYS A 117 -12.50 -0.33 -0.74
C LYS A 117 -11.02 -0.51 -1.04
N VAL A 118 -10.65 -1.69 -1.53
CA VAL A 118 -9.28 -1.96 -1.95
C VAL A 118 -9.14 -1.65 -3.43
N VAL A 119 -8.11 -0.90 -3.80
CA VAL A 119 -7.64 -0.76 -5.17
C VAL A 119 -6.29 -1.45 -5.28
N LEU A 120 -6.23 -2.53 -6.03
CA LEU A 120 -4.99 -3.21 -6.33
C LEU A 120 -4.35 -2.56 -7.55
N GLY A 121 -3.02 -2.42 -7.54
CA GLY A 121 -2.33 -1.94 -8.71
C GLY A 121 -0.89 -2.39 -8.78
N GLY A 122 -0.33 -2.29 -9.96
CA GLY A 122 1.10 -2.49 -10.11
C GLY A 122 1.62 -2.09 -11.47
N TYR A 123 2.93 -1.89 -11.52
CA TYR A 123 3.66 -1.55 -12.74
C TYR A 123 4.73 -2.60 -13.04
N SER A 124 4.80 -3.09 -14.28
CA SER A 124 5.81 -4.05 -14.74
C SER A 124 5.82 -5.32 -13.87
N GLN A 125 6.93 -5.65 -13.20
CA GLN A 125 7.00 -6.73 -12.22
C GLN A 125 5.92 -6.62 -11.12
N GLY A 126 5.61 -5.42 -10.66
CA GLY A 126 4.52 -5.19 -9.70
C GLY A 126 3.13 -5.46 -10.28
N ALA A 127 2.93 -5.24 -11.57
CA ALA A 127 1.68 -5.61 -12.23
C ALA A 127 1.50 -7.13 -12.29
N ALA A 128 2.60 -7.90 -12.38
CA ALA A 128 2.54 -9.35 -12.21
C ALA A 128 2.12 -9.74 -10.78
N ILE A 129 2.67 -9.09 -9.75
CA ILE A 129 2.28 -9.30 -8.34
C ILE A 129 0.77 -9.08 -8.16
N ALA A 130 0.25 -7.92 -8.59
CA ALA A 130 -1.17 -7.59 -8.48
C ALA A 130 -2.07 -8.56 -9.26
N ALA A 131 -1.58 -9.09 -10.39
CA ALA A 131 -2.29 -10.08 -11.17
C ALA A 131 -2.30 -11.48 -10.52
N TYR A 132 -1.21 -11.91 -9.89
CA TYR A 132 -1.16 -13.20 -9.21
C TYR A 132 -2.06 -13.26 -7.98
N ILE A 133 -2.13 -12.20 -7.17
CA ILE A 133 -3.03 -12.18 -6.00
C ILE A 133 -4.52 -12.19 -6.39
N THR A 134 -4.85 -11.92 -7.67
CA THR A 134 -6.22 -11.94 -8.21
C THR A 134 -6.51 -13.17 -9.06
N SER A 135 -5.65 -14.19 -9.04
CA SER A 135 -5.84 -15.45 -9.77
C SER A 135 -6.87 -16.35 -9.08
N ASP A 136 -7.67 -17.10 -9.84
CA ASP A 136 -8.67 -18.05 -9.30
C ASP A 136 -8.06 -19.33 -8.75
N SER A 137 -6.88 -19.69 -9.23
CA SER A 137 -6.27 -20.99 -8.95
C SER A 137 -4.76 -20.94 -9.14
N VAL A 138 -4.11 -21.96 -8.60
CA VAL A 138 -2.70 -22.25 -8.83
C VAL A 138 -2.63 -23.38 -9.86
N PRO A 139 -1.82 -23.28 -10.93
CA PRO A 139 -1.69 -24.34 -11.91
C PRO A 139 -1.35 -25.69 -11.28
N ALA A 140 -1.95 -26.77 -11.81
CA ALA A 140 -1.72 -28.11 -11.28
C ALA A 140 -0.22 -28.49 -11.35
N GLY A 141 0.31 -28.99 -10.23
CA GLY A 141 1.72 -29.38 -10.12
C GLY A 141 2.70 -28.21 -9.91
N TYR A 142 2.24 -26.96 -9.87
CA TYR A 142 3.08 -25.83 -9.49
C TYR A 142 3.37 -25.87 -7.99
N ALA A 143 4.66 -25.85 -7.63
CA ALA A 143 5.09 -25.73 -6.24
C ALA A 143 4.98 -24.27 -5.81
N LEU A 144 4.09 -24.00 -4.85
CA LEU A 144 3.93 -22.66 -4.32
C LEU A 144 5.19 -22.22 -3.57
N PRO A 145 5.66 -20.98 -3.78
CA PRO A 145 6.67 -20.37 -2.92
C PRO A 145 6.21 -20.30 -1.46
N ASP A 146 7.17 -20.30 -0.54
CA ASP A 146 6.91 -20.14 0.89
C ASP A 146 6.07 -18.88 1.17
N GLY A 147 5.06 -19.01 2.03
CA GLY A 147 4.16 -17.91 2.39
C GLY A 147 2.94 -17.76 1.47
N ILE A 148 2.89 -18.44 0.31
CA ILE A 148 1.70 -18.47 -0.56
C ILE A 148 0.95 -19.78 -0.31
N SER A 149 -0.28 -19.69 0.18
CA SER A 149 -1.14 -20.86 0.45
C SER A 149 -2.16 -21.15 -0.65
N GLY A 150 -2.26 -20.26 -1.64
CA GLY A 150 -3.21 -20.37 -2.76
C GLY A 150 -3.82 -19.01 -3.10
N PRO A 151 -4.90 -19.00 -3.90
CA PRO A 151 -5.69 -17.81 -4.18
C PRO A 151 -6.22 -17.15 -2.90
N LEU A 152 -6.45 -15.84 -2.95
CA LEU A 152 -7.20 -15.15 -1.90
C LEU A 152 -8.62 -15.73 -1.78
N PRO A 153 -9.21 -15.77 -0.57
CA PRO A 153 -10.59 -16.23 -0.40
C PRO A 153 -11.56 -15.42 -1.28
N PRO A 154 -12.57 -16.04 -1.91
CA PRO A 154 -13.53 -15.34 -2.77
C PRO A 154 -14.22 -14.12 -2.13
N SER A 155 -14.40 -14.13 -0.80
CA SER A 155 -14.98 -13.00 -0.06
C SER A 155 -14.13 -11.73 -0.17
N VAL A 156 -12.81 -11.85 -0.31
CA VAL A 156 -11.89 -10.71 -0.46
C VAL A 156 -12.22 -9.93 -1.74
N ALA A 157 -12.65 -10.62 -2.81
CA ALA A 157 -13.01 -9.97 -4.06
C ALA A 157 -14.16 -8.95 -3.91
N ASN A 158 -15.00 -9.06 -2.86
CA ASN A 158 -16.08 -8.09 -2.59
C ASN A 158 -15.56 -6.74 -2.06
N HIS A 159 -14.36 -6.73 -1.47
CA HIS A 159 -13.69 -5.53 -0.97
C HIS A 159 -12.86 -4.85 -2.06
N VAL A 160 -12.38 -5.60 -3.05
CA VAL A 160 -11.64 -5.05 -4.19
C VAL A 160 -12.61 -4.35 -5.15
N ALA A 161 -12.43 -3.03 -5.29
CA ALA A 161 -13.20 -2.20 -6.20
C ALA A 161 -12.59 -2.18 -7.61
N ALA A 162 -11.26 -2.15 -7.71
CA ALA A 162 -10.55 -2.11 -9.00
C ALA A 162 -9.15 -2.75 -8.91
N VAL A 163 -8.66 -3.20 -10.05
CA VAL A 163 -7.30 -3.70 -10.28
C VAL A 163 -6.71 -2.93 -11.47
N THR A 164 -5.60 -2.20 -11.26
CA THR A 164 -4.98 -1.33 -12.27
C THR A 164 -3.59 -1.83 -12.64
N LEU A 165 -3.44 -2.38 -13.83
CA LEU A 165 -2.21 -3.07 -14.25
C LEU A 165 -1.53 -2.26 -15.35
N PHE A 166 -0.31 -1.80 -15.10
CA PHE A 166 0.46 -1.00 -16.05
C PHE A 166 1.64 -1.82 -16.58
N GLY A 167 1.67 -2.09 -17.88
CA GLY A 167 2.76 -2.85 -18.48
C GLY A 167 2.92 -4.24 -17.89
N LYS A 168 1.80 -4.88 -17.54
CA LYS A 168 1.80 -6.25 -17.01
C LYS A 168 2.51 -7.20 -17.97
N PRO A 169 3.53 -7.94 -17.53
CA PRO A 169 4.20 -8.92 -18.36
C PRO A 169 3.22 -9.83 -19.10
N SER A 170 3.48 -10.03 -20.39
CA SER A 170 2.87 -11.12 -21.13
C SER A 170 3.45 -12.45 -20.62
N ASN A 171 2.72 -13.55 -20.79
CA ASN A 171 3.24 -14.86 -20.39
C ASN A 171 4.51 -15.22 -21.19
N GLY A 172 4.61 -14.82 -22.46
CA GLY A 172 5.84 -15.01 -23.23
C GLY A 172 7.03 -14.20 -22.71
N PHE A 173 6.81 -13.00 -22.16
CA PHE A 173 7.87 -12.25 -21.49
C PHE A 173 8.25 -12.91 -20.16
N LEU A 174 7.26 -13.37 -19.38
CA LEU A 174 7.51 -14.12 -18.14
C LEU A 174 8.38 -15.34 -18.39
N ASP A 175 8.07 -16.15 -19.40
CA ASP A 175 8.85 -17.34 -19.77
C ASP A 175 10.33 -17.02 -20.10
N ILE A 176 10.64 -15.77 -20.46
CA ILE A 176 12.01 -15.31 -20.71
C ILE A 176 12.71 -14.92 -19.41
N VAL A 177 12.03 -14.21 -18.50
CA VAL A 177 12.65 -13.65 -17.27
C VAL A 177 12.59 -14.58 -16.07
N ASP A 178 11.61 -15.49 -16.04
CA ASP A 178 11.47 -16.56 -15.05
C ASP A 178 10.66 -17.72 -15.63
N ARG A 179 11.36 -18.78 -16.07
CA ARG A 179 10.75 -19.99 -16.64
C ARG A 179 9.93 -20.82 -15.66
N ASN A 180 10.10 -20.57 -14.37
CA ASN A 180 9.35 -21.28 -13.35
C ASN A 180 8.07 -20.53 -12.99
N ALA A 181 7.95 -19.24 -13.32
CA ALA A 181 6.75 -18.47 -13.03
C ALA A 181 5.53 -19.09 -13.75
N PRO A 182 4.39 -19.25 -13.05
CA PRO A 182 3.18 -19.74 -13.69
C PRO A 182 2.62 -18.68 -14.65
N PRO A 183 1.79 -19.04 -15.65
CA PRO A 183 1.15 -18.05 -16.49
C PRO A 183 0.26 -17.13 -15.64
N ILE A 184 0.29 -15.82 -15.92
CA ILE A 184 -0.63 -14.87 -15.31
C ILE A 184 -2.01 -15.04 -15.93
N VAL A 185 -3.01 -15.29 -15.07
CA VAL A 185 -4.42 -15.34 -15.43
C VAL A 185 -5.21 -14.58 -14.37
N ILE A 186 -5.88 -13.49 -14.76
CA ILE A 186 -6.79 -12.76 -13.87
C ILE A 186 -8.03 -13.62 -13.62
N GLY A 187 -8.38 -13.83 -12.35
CA GLY A 187 -9.54 -14.61 -11.94
C GLY A 187 -10.87 -13.99 -12.32
N HIS A 188 -11.91 -14.82 -12.45
CA HIS A 188 -13.23 -14.40 -12.90
C HIS A 188 -13.88 -13.35 -11.99
N LEU A 189 -13.61 -13.38 -10.68
CA LEU A 189 -14.13 -12.39 -9.73
C LEU A 189 -13.52 -10.99 -9.90
N TYR A 190 -12.37 -10.90 -10.56
CA TYR A 190 -11.60 -9.68 -10.74
C TYR A 190 -11.65 -9.16 -12.18
N THR A 191 -11.94 -10.02 -13.15
CA THR A 191 -11.87 -9.68 -14.59
C THR A 191 -12.66 -8.42 -14.95
N SER A 192 -13.91 -8.29 -14.48
CA SER A 192 -14.72 -7.08 -14.75
C SER A 192 -14.27 -5.83 -13.99
N LYS A 193 -13.40 -6.01 -12.99
CA LYS A 193 -12.84 -4.96 -12.14
C LYS A 193 -11.39 -4.65 -12.49
N THR A 194 -10.86 -5.22 -13.57
CA THR A 194 -9.47 -5.05 -13.99
C THR A 194 -9.39 -4.17 -15.22
N ILE A 195 -8.49 -3.19 -15.18
CA ILE A 195 -7.99 -2.48 -16.35
C ILE A 195 -6.52 -2.85 -16.58
N ASP A 196 -6.25 -3.52 -17.70
CA ASP A 196 -4.92 -3.99 -18.10
C ASP A 196 -4.38 -3.09 -19.21
N LEU A 197 -3.46 -2.20 -18.85
CA LEU A 197 -2.95 -1.12 -19.69
C LEU A 197 -1.58 -1.50 -20.22
N CYS A 198 -1.52 -1.69 -21.54
CA CYS A 198 -0.28 -1.96 -22.26
C CYS A 198 -0.03 -0.84 -23.29
N ALA A 199 1.07 -0.10 -23.11
CA ALA A 199 1.46 0.95 -24.03
C ALA A 199 1.79 0.35 -25.42
N PRO A 200 1.42 1.03 -26.53
CA PRO A 200 1.73 0.52 -27.86
C PRO A 200 3.22 0.23 -28.05
N ASN A 201 3.53 -0.97 -28.55
CA ASN A 201 4.88 -1.50 -28.77
C ASN A 201 5.75 -1.74 -27.52
N ASP A 202 5.17 -1.72 -26.32
CA ASP A 202 5.86 -2.11 -25.09
C ASP A 202 6.28 -3.60 -25.16
N PRO A 203 7.59 -3.91 -25.06
CA PRO A 203 8.12 -5.28 -25.18
C PRO A 203 7.78 -6.20 -24.00
N VAL A 204 7.31 -5.66 -22.87
CA VAL A 204 7.02 -6.45 -21.67
C VAL A 204 5.60 -7.00 -21.73
N CYS A 205 4.62 -6.16 -22.04
CA CYS A 205 3.21 -6.54 -22.03
C CYS A 205 2.66 -6.96 -23.40
N ALA A 206 3.23 -6.46 -24.51
CA ALA A 206 2.79 -6.85 -25.83
C ALA A 206 3.48 -8.15 -26.29
N SER A 207 2.80 -8.96 -27.09
CA SER A 207 3.35 -10.20 -27.65
C SER A 207 4.50 -9.99 -28.63
N SER A 208 4.65 -8.80 -29.21
CA SER A 208 5.68 -8.49 -30.22
C SER A 208 6.19 -7.04 -30.16
N GLY A 209 6.28 -6.47 -28.95
CA GLY A 209 6.83 -5.12 -28.74
C GLY A 209 8.36 -5.09 -28.74
N PHE A 210 8.93 -3.92 -29.02
CA PHE A 210 10.39 -3.68 -29.00
C PHE A 210 10.77 -2.29 -28.47
N ASN A 211 9.79 -1.45 -28.14
CA ASN A 211 10.03 -0.09 -27.68
C ASN A 211 10.12 -0.03 -26.15
N ARG A 212 11.33 -0.11 -25.61
CA ARG A 212 11.56 0.02 -24.16
C ARG A 212 11.10 1.35 -23.58
N ALA A 213 11.13 2.44 -24.36
CA ALA A 213 10.64 3.74 -23.89
C ALA A 213 9.12 3.74 -23.69
N ALA A 214 8.38 2.95 -24.46
CA ALA A 214 6.94 2.75 -24.23
C ALA A 214 6.69 2.12 -22.86
N HIS A 215 7.50 1.13 -22.46
CA HIS A 215 7.40 0.51 -21.14
C HIS A 215 7.62 1.51 -19.99
N SER A 216 8.51 2.48 -20.16
CA SER A 216 8.79 3.49 -19.13
C SER A 216 7.83 4.70 -19.17
N SER A 217 6.82 4.70 -20.05
CA SER A 217 6.03 5.90 -20.34
C SER A 217 4.73 6.05 -19.54
N TYR A 218 4.30 5.03 -18.79
CA TYR A 218 2.96 4.98 -18.16
C TYR A 218 2.63 6.19 -17.28
N ARG A 219 3.61 6.70 -16.53
CA ARG A 219 3.46 7.91 -15.71
C ARG A 219 3.02 9.15 -16.51
N THR A 220 3.36 9.24 -17.80
CA THR A 220 3.21 10.46 -18.60
C THR A 220 2.39 10.28 -19.87
N ASN A 221 2.00 9.06 -20.22
CA ASN A 221 1.29 8.75 -21.46
C ASN A 221 -0.24 8.81 -21.34
N GLY A 222 -0.77 9.26 -20.18
CA GLY A 222 -2.20 9.39 -19.89
C GLY A 222 -2.86 8.11 -19.38
N MET A 223 -2.17 6.97 -19.35
CA MET A 223 -2.74 5.71 -18.87
C MET A 223 -3.00 5.72 -17.36
N THR A 224 -2.22 6.47 -16.57
CA THR A 224 -2.50 6.66 -15.13
C THR A 224 -3.83 7.39 -14.90
N ASP A 225 -4.18 8.35 -15.76
CA ASP A 225 -5.49 9.01 -15.72
C ASP A 225 -6.62 8.04 -16.10
N GLN A 226 -6.43 7.26 -17.16
CA GLN A 226 -7.40 6.26 -17.59
C GLN A 226 -7.69 5.23 -16.48
N ALA A 227 -6.65 4.74 -15.81
CA ALA A 227 -6.78 3.84 -14.68
C ALA A 227 -7.49 4.52 -13.49
N ALA A 228 -7.17 5.78 -13.21
CA ALA A 228 -7.79 6.54 -12.14
C ALA A 228 -9.29 6.78 -12.38
N ASP A 229 -9.70 7.07 -13.62
CA ASP A 229 -11.10 7.15 -14.03
C ASP A 229 -11.83 5.82 -13.80
N PHE A 230 -11.22 4.72 -14.26
CA PHE A 230 -11.78 3.38 -14.08
C PHE A 230 -11.97 3.00 -12.59
N ALA A 231 -10.94 3.23 -11.77
CA ALA A 231 -11.00 2.94 -10.34
C ALA A 231 -12.00 3.85 -9.61
N ALA A 232 -12.03 5.15 -9.91
CA ALA A 232 -12.96 6.09 -9.30
C ALA A 232 -14.42 5.75 -9.62
N ASN A 233 -14.73 5.37 -10.86
CA ASN A 233 -16.08 4.94 -11.26
C ASN A 233 -16.51 3.67 -10.53
N SER A 234 -15.59 2.70 -10.39
CA SER A 234 -15.83 1.46 -9.66
C SER A 234 -16.10 1.71 -8.17
N ILE A 235 -15.37 2.64 -7.55
CA ILE A 235 -15.56 3.04 -6.13
C ILE A 235 -16.91 3.77 -5.92
N LYS A 236 -17.36 4.57 -6.90
CA LYS A 236 -18.63 5.31 -6.85
C LYS A 236 -19.85 4.46 -7.17
N GLY A 237 -19.67 3.25 -7.71
CA GLY A 237 -20.76 2.36 -8.12
C GLY A 237 -21.51 2.83 -9.36
N THR A 238 -20.87 3.65 -10.20
CA THR A 238 -21.45 4.16 -11.45
C THR A 238 -20.92 3.33 -12.62
N HIS A 239 -21.70 2.34 -13.05
CA HIS A 239 -21.50 1.57 -14.28
C HIS A 239 -22.49 2.00 -15.36
#